data_AF-A0A3M7IW25-F1
#
_entry.id   AF-A0A3M7IW25-F1
#
_cell.length_a   1.000
_cell.length_b   1.000
_cell.length_c   1.000
_cell.angle_alpha   90.00
_cell.angle_beta   90.00
_cell.angle_gamma   90.00
#
_symmetry.space_group_name_H-M   'P 1'
#
loop_
_entity.id
_entity.type
_entity.pdbx_description
1 polymer ?
#
loop_
_entity_poly.entity_id
_entity_poly.type
_entity_poly.pdbx_seq_one_letter_code
_entity_poly.pdbx_strand_id
1 'polypeptide(L)'
;MAEDREDTHHSVLGGLKGGYRVDGTGSAQLEDNRADLTTSSVEQYNIPFDDKSIVCERRGEAERPALIFTHGAGGGLANPATSEFANGFAEKAGIVSFQGTMNLQSRIKTFHAVMLHEQFDSALGGRSMGARAAVTAAIEEDRQTRALVLVSFPLVGGKNKESREQTLLDLPKDVDVLFVSGSKDAQCDTADLANVMSKMNARSWLICVEEADHSMSWKAKNSVREMRCLTGRLAAEWLRDRDVNTRRCTLSWKEEAAEIHCSGWETHGEASKSDAEDIEPRRKKQKRK
;
A
#
# COMPACT_ATOMS: atom_id res chain seq x y z
N MET A 1 -53.34 -7.11 6.87
CA MET A 1 -52.79 -8.47 6.74
C MET A 1 -51.47 -8.31 6.02
N ALA A 2 -50.39 -8.54 6.77
CA ALA A 2 -49.01 -8.43 6.33
C ALA A 2 -48.43 -9.84 6.30
N GLU A 3 -47.82 -10.24 5.19
CA GLU A 3 -46.91 -11.39 5.04
C GLU A 3 -45.93 -10.98 3.93
N ASP A 4 -44.72 -10.55 4.30
CA ASP A 4 -43.49 -11.35 4.42
C ASP A 4 -43.02 -11.99 3.10
N ARG A 5 -42.00 -11.37 2.51
CA ARG A 5 -41.07 -12.00 1.58
C ARG A 5 -39.66 -11.71 2.07
N GLU A 6 -39.08 -12.69 2.75
CA GLU A 6 -37.64 -12.77 3.01
C GLU A 6 -36.93 -13.15 1.71
N ASP A 7 -36.17 -12.21 1.14
CA ASP A 7 -35.13 -12.51 0.16
C ASP A 7 -33.78 -12.51 0.88
N THR A 8 -33.32 -13.71 1.25
CA THR A 8 -31.99 -13.92 1.84
C THR A 8 -30.92 -13.83 0.74
N HIS A 9 -30.20 -12.71 0.71
CA HIS A 9 -28.93 -12.60 -0.03
C HIS A 9 -27.86 -13.48 0.64
N HIS A 10 -27.47 -14.56 -0.05
CA HIS A 10 -26.27 -15.31 0.27
C HIS A 10 -25.04 -14.45 -0.03
N SER A 11 -24.38 -13.96 1.02
CA SER A 11 -23.03 -13.37 0.96
C SER A 11 -22.00 -14.49 0.84
N VAL A 12 -21.23 -14.49 -0.25
CA VAL A 12 -20.06 -15.37 -0.43
C VAL A 12 -18.85 -14.65 0.16
N LEU A 13 -18.67 -14.77 1.47
CA LEU A 13 -17.45 -14.38 2.18
C LEU A 13 -16.38 -15.47 1.98
N GLY A 14 -15.58 -15.33 0.93
CA GLY A 14 -14.36 -16.10 0.72
C GLY A 14 -13.13 -15.33 1.19
N GLY A 15 -12.89 -15.29 2.50
CA GLY A 15 -11.65 -14.72 3.06
C GLY A 15 -10.44 -15.57 2.65
N LEU A 16 -9.56 -15.01 1.82
CA LEU A 16 -8.28 -15.62 1.43
C LEU A 16 -7.32 -15.62 2.62
N LYS A 17 -7.38 -16.69 3.43
CA LYS A 17 -6.28 -17.10 4.30
C LYS A 17 -5.33 -17.98 3.48
N GLY A 18 -4.05 -17.62 3.38
CA GLY A 18 -3.08 -18.42 2.63
C GLY A 18 -1.64 -17.93 2.78
N GLY A 19 -0.69 -18.87 2.76
CA GLY A 19 0.73 -18.61 2.65
C GLY A 19 1.13 -18.31 1.19
N TYR A 20 1.95 -17.28 0.99
CA TYR A 20 2.54 -16.94 -0.30
C TYR A 20 3.96 -17.50 -0.33
N ARG A 21 4.17 -18.54 -1.16
CA ARG A 21 5.44 -19.23 -1.28
C ARG A 21 6.45 -18.44 -2.11
N VAL A 22 7.63 -18.24 -1.53
CA VAL A 22 8.78 -17.68 -2.23
C VAL A 22 9.46 -18.78 -3.05
N ASP A 23 9.39 -18.69 -4.38
CA ASP A 23 10.17 -19.55 -5.26
C ASP A 23 11.66 -19.23 -5.14
N GLY A 24 12.37 -19.97 -4.28
CA GLY A 24 13.82 -19.90 -4.09
C GLY A 24 14.58 -20.69 -5.15
N THR A 25 15.64 -20.09 -5.69
CA THR A 25 16.55 -20.66 -6.69
C THR A 25 17.19 -21.98 -6.22
N GLY A 26 16.80 -23.08 -6.85
CA GLY A 26 17.44 -24.38 -6.76
C GLY A 26 17.94 -24.82 -8.15
N SER A 27 19.25 -24.97 -8.27
CA SER A 27 19.92 -25.56 -9.44
C SER A 27 19.62 -27.06 -9.52
N ALA A 28 18.74 -27.45 -10.45
CA ALA A 28 18.72 -28.77 -11.08
C ALA A 28 17.96 -28.65 -12.40
N GLN A 29 18.61 -29.09 -13.49
CA GLN A 29 17.99 -29.22 -14.81
C GLN A 29 16.77 -30.14 -14.70
N LEU A 30 15.59 -29.64 -15.09
CA LEU A 30 14.42 -30.44 -15.49
C LEU A 30 13.49 -29.54 -16.30
N GLU A 31 12.90 -30.14 -17.32
CA GLU A 31 12.43 -29.51 -18.55
C GLU A 31 11.20 -28.60 -18.38
N ASP A 32 11.32 -27.49 -19.09
CA ASP A 32 10.35 -26.57 -19.67
C ASP A 32 8.85 -26.96 -19.59
N ASN A 33 8.14 -26.37 -18.63
CA ASN A 33 6.72 -26.02 -18.75
C ASN A 33 6.32 -25.02 -17.65
N ARG A 34 7.05 -23.91 -17.53
CA ARG A 34 6.67 -22.80 -16.65
C ARG A 34 5.68 -21.93 -17.42
N ALA A 35 4.43 -21.92 -16.98
CA ALA A 35 3.46 -20.92 -17.40
C ALA A 35 4.10 -19.54 -17.25
N ASP A 36 4.23 -18.86 -18.37
CA ASP A 36 4.83 -17.54 -18.51
C ASP A 36 4.08 -16.58 -17.59
N LEU A 37 4.71 -16.15 -16.49
CA LEU A 37 4.26 -15.01 -15.71
C LEU A 37 4.42 -13.81 -16.63
N THR A 38 3.37 -13.50 -17.39
CA THR A 38 3.31 -12.37 -18.31
C THR A 38 3.89 -11.15 -17.61
N THR A 39 5.10 -10.77 -17.99
CA THR A 39 5.68 -9.50 -17.56
C THR A 39 4.74 -8.41 -18.08
N SER A 40 3.92 -7.82 -17.20
CA SER A 40 3.07 -6.69 -17.58
C SER A 40 3.96 -5.68 -18.30
N SER A 41 3.68 -5.43 -19.58
CA SER A 41 4.41 -4.44 -20.36
C SER A 41 4.30 -3.09 -19.66
N VAL A 42 5.44 -2.40 -19.50
CA VAL A 42 5.48 -1.05 -18.95
C VAL A 42 5.47 -0.08 -20.12
N GLU A 43 4.42 0.71 -20.25
CA GLU A 43 4.33 1.78 -21.25
C GLU A 43 4.84 3.08 -20.63
N GLN A 44 5.86 3.68 -21.24
CA GLN A 44 6.39 4.99 -20.84
C GLN A 44 5.92 6.08 -21.79
N TYR A 45 5.47 7.19 -21.23
CA TYR A 45 5.00 8.36 -21.98
C TYR A 45 5.30 9.66 -21.22
N ASN A 46 5.14 10.79 -21.90
CA ASN A 46 5.44 12.11 -21.35
C ASN A 46 4.21 13.01 -21.45
N ILE A 47 3.87 13.66 -20.33
CA ILE A 47 2.81 14.67 -20.28
C ILE A 47 3.48 16.05 -20.32
N PRO A 48 3.13 16.96 -21.25
CA PRO A 48 3.60 18.33 -21.24
C PRO A 48 3.19 19.04 -19.93
N PHE A 49 4.12 19.74 -19.28
CA PHE A 49 3.87 20.45 -18.03
C PHE A 49 4.82 21.64 -17.88
N ASP A 50 4.27 22.85 -17.99
CA ASP A 50 5.04 24.09 -18.16
C ASP A 50 6.07 23.95 -19.30
N ASP A 51 7.31 24.39 -19.10
CA ASP A 51 8.42 24.24 -20.05
C ASP A 51 9.11 22.86 -19.96
N LYS A 52 8.46 21.86 -19.36
CA LYS A 52 9.01 20.53 -19.07
C LYS A 52 8.02 19.43 -19.44
N SER A 53 8.42 18.20 -19.18
CA SER A 53 7.57 17.02 -19.29
C SER A 53 7.57 16.21 -18.00
N ILE A 54 6.43 15.58 -17.72
CA ILE A 54 6.25 14.62 -16.64
C ILE A 54 6.39 13.22 -17.25
N VAL A 55 7.45 12.50 -16.87
CA VAL A 55 7.62 11.10 -17.26
C VAL A 55 6.63 10.25 -16.48
N CYS A 56 5.85 9.44 -17.20
CA CYS A 56 4.86 8.53 -16.64
C CYS A 56 5.12 7.09 -17.10
N GLU A 57 4.74 6.13 -16.25
CA GLU A 57 4.74 4.69 -16.50
C GLU A 57 3.34 4.15 -16.27
N ARG A 58 2.74 3.55 -17.29
CA ARG A 58 1.50 2.76 -17.17
C ARG A 58 1.86 1.29 -17.06
N ARG A 59 1.19 0.60 -16.13
CA ARG A 59 1.22 -0.86 -15.97
C ARG A 59 -0.20 -1.40 -15.87
N GLY A 60 -0.40 -2.64 -16.33
CA GLY A 60 -1.71 -3.30 -16.41
C GLY A 60 -2.39 -3.13 -17.77
N GLU A 61 -3.36 -4.00 -18.07
CA GLU A 61 -4.01 -4.08 -19.39
C GLU A 61 -5.13 -3.05 -19.60
N ALA A 62 -5.63 -2.44 -18.53
CA ALA A 62 -6.75 -1.51 -18.62
C ALA A 62 -6.34 -0.15 -19.21
N GLU A 63 -7.13 0.35 -20.16
CA GLU A 63 -6.93 1.68 -20.77
C GLU A 63 -7.00 2.82 -19.74
N ARG A 64 -7.81 2.66 -18.69
CA ARG A 64 -7.91 3.64 -17.59
C ARG A 64 -7.19 3.12 -16.35
N PRO A 65 -6.42 3.97 -15.66
CA PRO A 65 -5.84 3.58 -14.38
C PRO A 65 -6.96 3.39 -13.34
N ALA A 66 -6.70 2.51 -12.38
CA ALA A 66 -7.41 2.47 -11.12
C ALA A 66 -6.68 3.30 -10.05
N LEU A 67 -5.40 3.61 -10.24
CA LEU A 67 -4.60 4.38 -9.28
C LEU A 67 -3.59 5.27 -10.01
N ILE A 68 -3.52 6.54 -9.62
CA ILE A 68 -2.37 7.41 -9.94
C ILE A 68 -1.43 7.42 -8.73
N PHE A 69 -0.17 7.07 -8.96
CA PHE A 69 0.83 6.84 -7.92
C PHE A 69 2.12 7.63 -8.15
N THR A 70 2.82 8.03 -7.08
CA THR A 70 4.18 8.58 -7.22
C THR A 70 5.14 8.11 -6.14
N HIS A 71 6.41 8.03 -6.52
CA HIS A 71 7.51 7.58 -5.70
C HIS A 71 7.83 8.52 -4.51
N GLY A 72 8.66 8.03 -3.59
CA GLY A 72 9.20 8.83 -2.48
C GLY A 72 10.40 9.71 -2.85
N ALA A 73 10.92 10.48 -1.90
CA ALA A 73 12.04 11.38 -2.15
C ALA A 73 13.28 10.64 -2.70
N GLY A 74 13.86 11.13 -3.80
CA GLY A 74 15.15 10.70 -4.36
C GLY A 74 15.16 9.36 -5.12
N GLY A 75 14.07 8.59 -5.10
CA GLY A 75 14.04 7.25 -5.68
C GLY A 75 13.70 7.18 -7.18
N GLY A 76 12.81 8.06 -7.66
CA GLY A 76 12.27 7.98 -9.02
C GLY A 76 11.38 6.75 -9.26
N LEU A 77 10.92 6.59 -10.50
CA LEU A 77 10.06 5.48 -10.92
C LEU A 77 10.76 4.11 -10.85
N ALA A 78 12.07 4.07 -11.10
CA ALA A 78 12.87 2.85 -11.05
C ALA A 78 13.21 2.37 -9.62
N ASN A 79 12.83 3.12 -8.58
CA ASN A 79 13.06 2.68 -7.20
C ASN A 79 12.35 1.33 -6.94
N PRO A 80 13.05 0.29 -6.45
CA PRO A 80 12.47 -1.04 -6.29
C PRO A 80 11.18 -1.06 -5.46
N ALA A 81 11.12 -0.34 -4.34
CA ALA A 81 9.90 -0.29 -3.51
C ALA A 81 8.70 0.35 -4.23
N THR A 82 8.95 1.24 -5.20
CA THR A 82 7.90 1.86 -6.02
C THR A 82 7.52 0.96 -7.20
N SER A 83 8.50 0.48 -7.97
CA SER A 83 8.25 -0.32 -9.16
C SER A 83 7.71 -1.71 -8.83
N GLU A 84 8.19 -2.37 -7.77
CA GLU A 84 7.72 -3.69 -7.35
C GLU A 84 6.29 -3.61 -6.78
N PHE A 85 5.97 -2.57 -6.00
CA PHE A 85 4.59 -2.30 -5.59
C PHE A 85 3.66 -2.13 -6.80
N ALA A 86 4.06 -1.29 -7.76
CA ALA A 86 3.26 -1.03 -8.95
C ALA A 86 3.13 -2.28 -9.86
N ASN A 87 4.17 -3.12 -9.94
CA ASN A 87 4.08 -4.41 -10.65
C ASN A 87 3.04 -5.33 -10.02
N GLY A 88 3.06 -5.48 -8.69
CA GLY A 88 2.08 -6.30 -7.98
C GLY A 88 0.66 -5.74 -8.06
N PHE A 89 0.51 -4.42 -8.04
CA PHE A 89 -0.77 -3.74 -8.27
C PHE A 89 -1.32 -4.04 -9.69
N ALA A 90 -0.44 -3.96 -10.70
CA ALA A 90 -0.76 -4.18 -12.10
C ALA A 90 -1.27 -5.60 -12.42
N GLU A 91 -0.98 -6.59 -11.58
CA GLU A 91 -1.55 -7.94 -11.69
C GLU A 91 -3.08 -7.96 -11.50
N LYS A 92 -3.66 -6.91 -10.91
CA LYS A 92 -5.09 -6.85 -10.58
C LYS A 92 -5.79 -5.63 -11.17
N ALA A 93 -5.11 -4.50 -11.33
CA ALA A 93 -5.71 -3.28 -11.86
C ALA A 93 -4.67 -2.35 -12.49
N GLY A 94 -5.08 -1.50 -13.42
CA GLY A 94 -4.18 -0.54 -14.06
C GLY A 94 -3.62 0.50 -13.07
N ILE A 95 -2.35 0.85 -13.21
CA ILE A 95 -1.70 1.89 -12.40
C ILE A 95 -0.87 2.81 -13.30
N VAL A 96 -1.00 4.11 -13.08
CA VAL A 96 -0.16 5.14 -13.68
C VAL A 96 0.75 5.69 -12.60
N SER A 97 2.06 5.53 -12.78
CA SER A 97 3.08 6.09 -11.91
C SER A 97 3.79 7.26 -12.59
N PHE A 98 4.04 8.36 -11.89
CA PHE A 98 4.76 9.50 -12.49
C PHE A 98 6.01 9.92 -11.71
N GLN A 99 6.97 10.45 -12.46
CA GLN A 99 8.22 11.00 -11.95
C GLN A 99 7.98 12.37 -11.32
N GLY A 100 7.92 12.42 -9.99
CA GLY A 100 7.72 13.66 -9.25
C GLY A 100 9.02 14.32 -8.80
N THR A 101 8.95 15.61 -8.52
CA THR A 101 10.10 16.43 -8.10
C THR A 101 10.35 16.35 -6.60
N MET A 102 11.56 16.72 -6.13
CA MET A 102 11.88 16.75 -4.70
C MET A 102 11.16 17.86 -3.92
N ASN A 103 10.46 18.75 -4.61
CA ASN A 103 9.67 19.82 -4.01
C ASN A 103 8.21 19.34 -3.89
N LEU A 104 7.68 19.31 -2.66
CA LEU A 104 6.34 18.79 -2.39
C LEU A 104 5.24 19.55 -3.17
N GLN A 105 5.32 20.88 -3.20
CA GLN A 105 4.33 21.73 -3.88
C GLN A 105 4.34 21.51 -5.40
N SER A 106 5.53 21.43 -5.99
CA SER A 106 5.67 21.06 -7.41
C SER A 106 5.15 19.64 -7.69
N ARG A 107 5.35 18.69 -6.78
CA ARG A 107 4.83 17.33 -6.91
C ARG A 107 3.30 17.28 -6.83
N ILE A 108 2.67 18.10 -5.99
CA ILE A 108 1.20 18.25 -5.94
C ILE A 108 0.66 18.78 -7.28
N LYS A 109 1.28 19.84 -7.84
CA LYS A 109 0.92 20.33 -9.18
C LYS A 109 1.10 19.27 -10.28
N THR A 110 2.13 18.44 -10.15
CA THR A 110 2.37 17.31 -11.06
C THR A 110 1.22 16.30 -10.96
N PHE A 111 0.73 16.01 -9.76
CA PHE A 111 -0.45 15.15 -9.54
C PHE A 111 -1.65 15.65 -10.34
N HIS A 112 -2.04 16.91 -10.16
CA HIS A 112 -3.18 17.49 -10.87
C HIS A 112 -3.02 17.43 -12.40
N ALA A 113 -1.80 17.65 -12.91
CA ALA A 113 -1.53 17.54 -14.34
C ALA A 113 -1.69 16.10 -14.86
N VAL A 114 -1.26 15.09 -14.11
CA VAL A 114 -1.48 13.67 -14.46
C VAL A 114 -2.96 13.33 -14.38
N MET A 115 -3.67 13.76 -13.34
CA MET A 115 -5.11 13.52 -13.18
C MET A 115 -5.92 14.09 -14.35
N LEU A 116 -5.60 15.32 -14.76
CA LEU A 116 -6.23 15.97 -15.91
C LEU A 116 -5.95 15.22 -17.21
N HIS A 117 -4.71 14.79 -17.43
CA HIS A 117 -4.33 14.05 -18.64
C HIS A 117 -5.01 12.69 -18.72
N GLU A 118 -5.01 11.95 -17.61
CA GLU A 118 -5.64 10.64 -17.48
C GLU A 118 -7.16 10.68 -17.44
N GLN A 119 -7.75 11.86 -17.25
CA GLN A 119 -9.17 12.06 -16.96
C GLN A 119 -9.61 11.13 -15.81
N PHE A 120 -8.78 11.06 -14.77
CA PHE A 120 -8.93 10.16 -13.64
C PHE A 120 -8.43 10.79 -12.34
N ASP A 121 -9.29 10.77 -11.33
CA ASP A 121 -9.05 11.37 -10.01
C ASP A 121 -9.58 10.51 -8.85
N SER A 122 -10.18 9.35 -9.16
CA SER A 122 -10.96 8.59 -8.18
C SER A 122 -10.12 7.92 -7.10
N ALA A 123 -8.86 7.59 -7.40
CA ALA A 123 -7.91 7.10 -6.40
C ALA A 123 -6.48 7.60 -6.65
N LEU A 124 -5.87 8.16 -5.59
CA LEU A 124 -4.51 8.67 -5.60
C LEU A 124 -3.66 7.90 -4.60
N GLY A 125 -2.35 7.87 -4.81
CA GLY A 125 -1.47 7.22 -3.86
C GLY A 125 -0.02 7.61 -4.02
N GLY A 126 0.79 7.21 -3.06
CA GLY A 126 2.22 7.39 -3.22
C GLY A 126 3.00 6.75 -2.11
N ARG A 127 4.32 6.80 -2.28
CA ARG A 127 5.25 6.32 -1.27
C ARG A 127 5.94 7.48 -0.56
N SER A 128 5.97 7.49 0.77
CA SER A 128 6.69 8.50 1.57
C SER A 128 6.29 9.95 1.22
N MET A 129 7.20 10.77 0.68
CA MET A 129 6.87 12.13 0.17
C MET A 129 5.76 12.10 -0.90
N GLY A 130 5.69 11.06 -1.72
CA GLY A 130 4.61 10.87 -2.69
C GLY A 130 3.26 10.64 -2.02
N ALA A 131 3.21 9.91 -0.91
CA ALA A 131 2.00 9.69 -0.12
C ALA A 131 1.47 11.03 0.42
N ARG A 132 2.35 11.88 0.93
CA ARG A 132 2.00 13.24 1.38
C ARG A 132 1.42 14.08 0.24
N ALA A 133 2.05 14.04 -0.94
CA ALA A 133 1.56 14.76 -2.11
C ALA A 133 0.18 14.28 -2.54
N ALA A 134 -0.08 12.96 -2.52
CA ALA A 134 -1.38 12.38 -2.84
C ALA A 134 -2.48 12.84 -1.87
N VAL A 135 -2.21 12.86 -0.56
CA VAL A 135 -3.16 13.36 0.44
C VAL A 135 -3.48 14.84 0.19
N THR A 136 -2.46 15.68 -0.01
CA THR A 136 -2.69 17.10 -0.25
C THR A 136 -3.42 17.36 -1.57
N ALA A 137 -3.07 16.66 -2.65
CA ALA A 137 -3.79 16.75 -3.92
C ALA A 137 -5.27 16.39 -3.76
N ALA A 138 -5.59 15.31 -3.03
CA ALA A 138 -6.97 14.90 -2.77
C ALA A 138 -7.77 15.93 -1.93
N ILE A 139 -7.10 16.72 -1.09
CA ILE A 139 -7.73 17.79 -0.30
C ILE A 139 -7.93 19.06 -1.14
N GLU A 140 -6.99 19.39 -2.02
CA GLU A 140 -7.04 20.58 -2.87
C GLU A 140 -8.09 20.49 -3.99
N GLU A 141 -8.48 19.28 -4.41
CA GLU A 141 -9.53 19.08 -5.40
C GLU A 141 -10.94 19.17 -4.83
N ASP A 142 -11.93 19.43 -5.70
CA ASP A 142 -13.37 19.48 -5.38
C ASP A 142 -13.98 18.08 -5.11
N ARG A 143 -13.25 17.27 -4.32
CA ARG A 143 -13.69 16.02 -3.68
C ARG A 143 -14.10 14.90 -4.64
N GLN A 144 -13.42 14.78 -5.79
CA GLN A 144 -13.62 13.64 -6.70
C GLN A 144 -12.88 12.38 -6.24
N THR A 145 -11.75 12.53 -5.54
CA THR A 145 -10.99 11.40 -4.98
C THR A 145 -11.77 10.68 -3.89
N ARG A 146 -12.00 9.37 -4.10
CA ARG A 146 -12.73 8.49 -3.17
C ARG A 146 -11.82 7.57 -2.37
N ALA A 147 -10.59 7.35 -2.84
CA ALA A 147 -9.66 6.45 -2.19
C ALA A 147 -8.21 6.98 -2.21
N LEU A 148 -7.47 6.67 -1.15
CA LEU A 148 -6.04 6.96 -1.01
C LEU A 148 -5.25 5.69 -0.68
N VAL A 149 -4.14 5.46 -1.38
CA VAL A 149 -3.20 4.36 -1.10
C VAL A 149 -1.86 4.94 -0.65
N LEU A 150 -1.60 4.90 0.65
CA LEU A 150 -0.49 5.59 1.32
C LEU A 150 0.57 4.59 1.78
N VAL A 151 1.61 4.42 0.97
CA VAL A 151 2.71 3.48 1.25
C VAL A 151 3.82 4.20 2.03
N SER A 152 4.19 3.67 3.20
CA SER A 152 5.20 4.26 4.09
C SER A 152 4.93 5.76 4.31
N PHE A 153 3.71 6.13 4.71
CA PHE A 153 3.40 7.54 4.99
C PHE A 153 4.25 8.01 6.18
N PRO A 154 5.06 9.08 6.04
CA PRO A 154 5.92 9.53 7.13
C PRO A 154 5.07 10.39 8.06
N LEU A 155 4.50 9.79 9.10
CA LEU A 155 3.67 10.48 10.10
C LEU A 155 4.47 11.56 10.86
N VAL A 156 5.75 11.28 11.10
CA VAL A 156 6.74 12.26 11.57
C VAL A 156 7.86 12.39 10.55
N GLY A 157 8.58 13.50 10.60
CA GLY A 157 9.63 13.75 9.60
C GLY A 157 10.39 15.04 9.83
N GLY A 158 11.49 15.18 9.09
CA GLY A 158 12.51 16.19 9.39
C GLY A 158 13.32 15.81 10.63
N LYS A 159 14.37 16.60 10.92
CA LYS A 159 15.23 16.36 12.09
C LYS A 159 14.48 16.54 13.42
N ASN A 160 13.45 17.39 13.43
CA ASN A 160 12.69 17.77 14.62
C ASN A 160 11.45 16.89 14.86
N LYS A 161 11.25 15.81 14.09
CA LYS A 161 10.07 14.94 14.16
C LYS A 161 8.75 15.72 14.11
N GLU A 162 8.65 16.68 13.19
CA GLU A 162 7.42 17.45 12.98
C GLU A 162 6.26 16.50 12.67
N SER A 163 5.12 16.70 13.34
CA SER A 163 3.91 15.90 13.10
C SER A 163 3.30 16.24 11.75
N ARG A 164 2.76 15.24 11.07
CA ARG A 164 1.99 15.35 9.81
C ARG A 164 0.58 14.78 9.96
N GLU A 165 0.13 14.54 11.20
CA GLU A 165 -1.18 13.95 11.49
C GLU A 165 -2.34 14.82 10.99
N GLN A 166 -2.22 16.15 11.09
CA GLN A 166 -3.31 17.07 10.75
C GLN A 166 -3.78 16.89 9.31
N THR A 167 -2.84 16.68 8.38
CA THR A 167 -3.17 16.45 6.96
C THR A 167 -4.03 15.18 6.77
N LEU A 168 -3.90 14.18 7.65
CA LEU A 168 -4.75 12.97 7.63
C LEU A 168 -6.12 13.23 8.30
N LEU A 169 -6.15 14.04 9.36
CA LEU A 169 -7.38 14.39 10.08
C LEU A 169 -8.30 15.30 9.26
N ASP A 170 -7.71 16.11 8.38
CA ASP A 170 -8.42 17.00 7.46
C ASP A 170 -9.10 16.25 6.30
N LEU A 171 -8.81 14.96 6.10
CA LEU A 171 -9.41 14.18 5.03
C LEU A 171 -10.93 14.03 5.21
N PRO A 172 -11.74 14.26 4.16
CA PRO A 172 -13.19 14.12 4.23
C PRO A 172 -13.67 12.71 4.58
N LYS A 173 -14.84 12.61 5.22
CA LYS A 173 -15.44 11.34 5.65
C LYS A 173 -15.76 10.33 4.55
N ASP A 174 -15.89 10.81 3.31
CA ASP A 174 -16.22 10.01 2.12
C ASP A 174 -14.98 9.55 1.35
N VAL A 175 -13.78 9.80 1.90
CA VAL A 175 -12.52 9.23 1.44
C VAL A 175 -12.20 7.99 2.25
N ASP A 176 -11.78 6.93 1.55
CA ASP A 176 -11.26 5.71 2.14
C ASP A 176 -9.73 5.67 2.01
N VAL A 177 -9.02 5.37 3.10
CA VAL A 177 -7.56 5.45 3.16
C VAL A 177 -6.97 4.09 3.48
N LEU A 178 -6.16 3.55 2.58
CA LEU A 178 -5.33 2.38 2.84
C LEU A 178 -3.91 2.83 3.20
N PHE A 179 -3.47 2.50 4.42
CA PHE A 179 -2.08 2.58 4.80
C PHE A 179 -1.38 1.25 4.51
N VAL A 180 -0.19 1.31 3.92
CA VAL A 180 0.76 0.19 3.86
C VAL A 180 1.99 0.61 4.66
N SER A 181 2.14 0.09 5.87
CA SER A 181 3.17 0.55 6.82
C SER A 181 3.99 -0.61 7.36
N GLY A 182 5.29 -0.36 7.57
CA GLY A 182 6.17 -1.32 8.21
C GLY A 182 6.18 -1.13 9.73
N SER A 183 6.19 -2.22 10.51
CA SER A 183 6.19 -2.12 11.98
C SER A 183 7.49 -1.56 12.58
N LYS A 184 8.54 -1.41 11.77
CA LYS A 184 9.82 -0.77 12.12
C LYS A 184 10.08 0.52 11.37
N ASP A 185 9.03 1.17 10.86
CA ASP A 185 9.15 2.47 10.22
C ASP A 185 9.42 3.57 11.27
N ALA A 186 10.66 4.07 11.30
CA ALA A 186 11.06 5.15 12.22
C ALA A 186 10.38 6.50 11.94
N GLN A 187 9.71 6.65 10.79
CA GLN A 187 8.94 7.84 10.42
C GLN A 187 7.43 7.65 10.67
N CYS A 188 6.99 6.44 11.02
CA CYS A 188 5.60 6.13 11.28
C CYS A 188 5.50 4.98 12.29
N ASP A 189 5.52 5.31 13.57
CA ASP A 189 5.25 4.31 14.62
C ASP A 189 3.83 3.77 14.47
N THR A 190 3.68 2.45 14.62
CA THR A 190 2.39 1.77 14.39
C THR A 190 1.34 2.12 15.43
N ALA A 191 1.72 2.40 16.68
CA ALA A 191 0.78 2.82 17.72
C ALA A 191 0.33 4.27 17.49
N ASP A 192 1.26 5.14 17.10
CA ASP A 192 0.93 6.53 16.72
C ASP A 192 -0.01 6.55 15.50
N LEU A 193 0.27 5.73 14.48
CA LEU A 193 -0.60 5.60 13.31
C LEU A 193 -1.99 5.10 13.69
N ALA A 194 -2.09 4.06 14.52
CA ALA A 194 -3.38 3.54 14.98
C ALA A 194 -4.18 4.60 15.75
N ASN A 195 -3.51 5.40 16.60
CA ASN A 195 -4.13 6.52 17.32
C ASN A 195 -4.63 7.59 16.35
N VAL A 196 -3.88 7.94 15.31
CA VAL A 196 -4.34 8.90 14.27
C VAL A 196 -5.52 8.32 13.49
N MET A 197 -5.44 7.06 13.04
CA MET A 197 -6.52 6.38 12.34
C MET A 197 -7.83 6.39 13.13
N SER A 198 -7.78 6.27 14.46
CA SER A 198 -8.97 6.32 15.33
C SER A 198 -9.64 7.70 15.39
N LYS A 199 -8.92 8.76 15.02
CA LYS A 199 -9.37 10.16 15.05
C LYS A 199 -9.73 10.71 13.68
N MET A 200 -9.37 10.01 12.60
CA MET A 200 -9.66 10.43 11.23
C MET A 200 -11.17 10.45 10.98
N ASN A 201 -11.63 11.46 10.23
CA ASN A 201 -12.99 11.47 9.68
C ASN A 201 -13.12 10.45 8.54
N ALA A 202 -12.10 10.38 7.69
CA ALA A 202 -11.97 9.37 6.64
C ALA A 202 -11.85 7.96 7.22
N ARG A 203 -12.50 6.99 6.57
CA ARG A 203 -12.35 5.58 6.97
C ARG A 203 -10.96 5.10 6.59
N SER A 204 -10.34 4.29 7.44
CA SER A 204 -8.95 3.86 7.26
C SER A 204 -8.75 2.36 7.45
N TRP A 205 -7.87 1.80 6.64
CA TRP A 205 -7.41 0.40 6.62
C TRP A 205 -5.89 0.37 6.75
N LEU A 206 -5.35 -0.73 7.27
CA LEU A 206 -3.91 -0.93 7.43
C LEU A 206 -3.48 -2.31 6.94
N ILE A 207 -2.57 -2.32 5.97
CA ILE A 207 -1.68 -3.46 5.73
C ILE A 207 -0.41 -3.19 6.54
N CYS A 208 -0.22 -3.93 7.64
CA CYS A 208 0.98 -3.88 8.45
C CYS A 208 1.98 -4.92 7.94
N VAL A 209 3.20 -4.50 7.60
CA VAL A 209 4.29 -5.40 7.23
C VAL A 209 5.23 -5.52 8.43
N GLU A 210 5.18 -6.65 9.11
CA GLU A 210 6.00 -6.88 10.30
C GLU A 210 7.49 -6.80 9.99
N GLU A 211 8.26 -6.18 10.88
CA GLU A 211 9.71 -6.01 10.78
C GLU A 211 10.20 -5.15 9.60
N ALA A 212 9.29 -4.64 8.76
CA ALA A 212 9.67 -3.78 7.64
C ALA A 212 9.95 -2.34 8.09
N ASP A 213 10.95 -1.72 7.47
CA ASP A 213 11.32 -0.33 7.67
C ASP A 213 10.62 0.62 6.67
N HIS A 214 10.96 1.92 6.73
CA HIS A 214 10.41 2.95 5.84
C HIS A 214 10.70 2.72 4.34
N SER A 215 11.71 1.91 4.00
CA SER A 215 12.02 1.53 2.62
C SER A 215 11.21 0.33 2.14
N MET A 216 10.29 -0.16 2.97
CA MET A 216 9.57 -1.41 2.77
C MET A 216 10.56 -2.57 2.55
N SER A 217 11.56 -2.65 3.45
CA SER A 217 12.56 -3.72 3.49
C SER A 217 12.57 -4.38 4.86
N TRP A 218 12.83 -5.69 4.89
CA TRP A 218 12.94 -6.47 6.13
C TRP A 218 14.14 -7.44 6.08
N LYS A 219 14.35 -8.23 7.14
CA LYS A 219 15.52 -9.12 7.27
C LYS A 219 15.57 -10.23 6.22
N ALA A 220 14.42 -10.75 5.78
CA ALA A 220 14.35 -11.78 4.74
C ALA A 220 14.59 -11.17 3.36
N LYS A 221 15.86 -10.83 3.06
CA LYS A 221 16.24 -10.04 1.88
C LYS A 221 15.74 -10.61 0.56
N ASN A 222 15.75 -11.94 0.43
CA ASN A 222 15.34 -12.63 -0.80
C ASN A 222 13.82 -12.57 -1.04
N SER A 223 13.01 -12.30 -0.02
CA SER A 223 11.55 -12.18 -0.13
C SER A 223 11.06 -10.73 -0.22
N VAL A 224 11.96 -9.73 -0.15
CA VAL A 224 11.58 -8.30 -0.16
C VAL A 224 10.81 -7.92 -1.42
N ARG A 225 11.27 -8.36 -2.60
CA ARG A 225 10.58 -8.09 -3.87
C ARG A 225 9.17 -8.65 -3.87
N GLU A 226 9.02 -9.91 -3.47
CA GLU A 226 7.73 -10.57 -3.44
C GLU A 226 6.78 -9.92 -2.43
N MET A 227 7.29 -9.54 -1.25
CA MET A 227 6.52 -8.80 -0.26
C MET A 227 6.01 -7.47 -0.83
N ARG A 228 6.86 -6.70 -1.52
CA ARG A 228 6.45 -5.43 -2.15
C ARG A 228 5.41 -5.66 -3.23
N CYS A 229 5.58 -6.66 -4.09
CA CYS A 229 4.55 -7.04 -5.06
C CYS A 229 3.24 -7.43 -4.36
N LEU A 230 3.29 -8.24 -3.30
CA LEU A 230 2.12 -8.66 -2.55
C LEU A 230 1.37 -7.46 -1.95
N THR A 231 2.07 -6.47 -1.38
CA THR A 231 1.41 -5.25 -0.89
C THR A 231 0.71 -4.47 -1.99
N GLY A 232 1.27 -4.42 -3.20
CA GLY A 232 0.63 -3.83 -4.38
C GLY A 232 -0.63 -4.58 -4.80
N ARG A 233 -0.56 -5.92 -4.85
CA ARG A 233 -1.69 -6.79 -5.18
C ARG A 233 -2.85 -6.61 -4.20
N LEU A 234 -2.55 -6.63 -2.90
CA LEU A 234 -3.55 -6.42 -1.85
C LEU A 234 -4.17 -5.01 -1.91
N ALA A 235 -3.39 -3.99 -2.27
CA ALA A 235 -3.90 -2.64 -2.44
C ALA A 235 -4.87 -2.53 -3.63
N ALA A 236 -4.57 -3.19 -4.75
CA ALA A 236 -5.48 -3.24 -5.90
C ALA A 236 -6.77 -4.02 -5.59
N GLU A 237 -6.67 -5.12 -4.85
CA GLU A 237 -7.83 -5.88 -4.38
C GLU A 237 -8.71 -5.06 -3.44
N TRP A 238 -8.10 -4.39 -2.44
CA TRP A 238 -8.78 -3.47 -1.54
C TRP A 238 -9.47 -2.31 -2.28
N LEU A 239 -8.85 -1.80 -3.33
CA LEU A 239 -9.43 -0.70 -4.09
C LEU A 239 -10.68 -1.14 -4.85
N ARG A 240 -10.68 -2.38 -5.37
CA ARG A 240 -11.82 -2.99 -6.05
C ARG A 240 -12.97 -3.28 -5.07
N ASP A 241 -12.65 -3.90 -3.95
CA ASP A 241 -13.62 -4.26 -2.92
C ASP A 241 -12.96 -4.23 -1.53
N ARG A 242 -13.58 -3.51 -0.61
CA ARG A 242 -13.09 -3.35 0.77
C ARG A 242 -14.24 -3.52 1.74
N ASP A 243 -14.10 -4.53 2.59
CA ASP A 243 -15.03 -4.73 3.70
C ASP A 243 -14.79 -3.64 4.76
N VAL A 244 -15.87 -2.99 5.17
CA VAL A 244 -15.87 -1.93 6.16
C VAL A 244 -15.69 -2.44 7.60
N ASN A 245 -15.83 -3.76 7.81
CA ASN A 245 -15.74 -4.40 9.12
C ASN A 245 -14.35 -4.99 9.41
N THR A 246 -13.61 -5.36 8.35
CA THR A 246 -12.25 -5.89 8.47
C THR A 246 -11.24 -4.88 7.93
N ARG A 247 -10.43 -4.30 8.82
CA ARG A 247 -9.62 -3.11 8.51
C ARG A 247 -8.11 -3.27 8.71
N ARG A 248 -7.67 -4.44 9.16
CA ARG A 248 -6.25 -4.74 9.32
C ARG A 248 -5.89 -6.02 8.59
N CYS A 249 -4.75 -6.02 7.93
CA CYS A 249 -4.12 -7.19 7.35
C CYS A 249 -2.65 -7.16 7.75
N THR A 250 -2.10 -8.30 8.19
CA THR A 250 -0.71 -8.38 8.62
C THR A 250 0.08 -9.30 7.70
N LEU A 251 1.21 -8.80 7.19
CA LEU A 251 2.19 -9.57 6.43
C LEU A 251 3.40 -9.84 7.32
N SER A 252 3.79 -11.11 7.43
CA SER A 252 4.95 -11.53 8.22
C SER A 252 5.78 -12.60 7.50
N TRP A 253 7.06 -12.68 7.88
CA TRP A 253 7.95 -13.71 7.37
C TRP A 253 7.94 -14.92 8.29
N LYS A 254 7.63 -16.11 7.77
CA LYS A 254 7.72 -17.38 8.51
C LYS A 254 9.06 -18.04 8.22
N GLU A 255 9.99 -17.96 9.18
CA GLU A 255 11.37 -18.45 9.00
C GLU A 255 11.42 -19.95 8.70
N GLU A 256 10.61 -20.77 9.37
CA GLU A 256 10.64 -22.24 9.18
C GLU A 256 10.16 -22.67 7.80
N ALA A 257 9.15 -21.99 7.27
CA ALA A 257 8.54 -22.30 5.97
C ALA A 257 9.17 -21.52 4.81
N ALA A 258 10.04 -20.55 5.10
CA ALA A 258 10.64 -19.64 4.14
C ALA A 258 9.58 -18.97 3.23
N GLU A 259 8.46 -18.55 3.82
CA GLU A 259 7.32 -18.01 3.09
C GLU A 259 6.78 -16.73 3.74
N ILE A 260 6.08 -15.94 2.92
CA ILE A 260 5.36 -14.76 3.40
C ILE A 260 3.97 -15.23 3.84
N HIS A 261 3.66 -15.00 5.11
CA HIS A 261 2.33 -15.24 5.65
C HIS A 261 1.51 -13.96 5.57
N CYS A 262 0.27 -14.07 5.09
CA CYS A 262 -0.73 -13.02 5.09
C CYS A 262 -1.89 -13.44 6.00
N SER A 263 -2.20 -12.65 7.02
CA SER A 263 -3.29 -13.00 7.95
C SER A 263 -4.70 -12.90 7.33
N GLY A 264 -4.80 -12.23 6.18
CA GLY A 264 -6.08 -11.80 5.61
C GLY A 264 -6.61 -10.55 6.32
N TRP A 265 -7.78 -10.07 5.89
CA TRP A 265 -8.42 -8.93 6.54
C TRP A 265 -9.12 -9.35 7.84
N GLU A 266 -8.78 -8.69 8.94
CA GLU A 266 -9.24 -8.96 10.30
C GLU A 266 -10.11 -7.83 10.83
N THR A 267 -11.03 -8.18 11.74
CA THR A 267 -11.81 -7.19 12.49
C THR A 267 -10.92 -6.45 13.48
N HIS A 268 -11.26 -5.19 13.78
CA HIS A 268 -10.49 -4.34 14.69
C HIS A 268 -10.32 -4.96 16.11
N GLY A 269 -11.23 -5.83 16.54
CA GLY A 269 -11.15 -6.51 17.84
C GLY A 269 -10.21 -7.72 17.88
N GLU A 270 -10.08 -8.45 16.77
CA GLU A 270 -9.21 -9.63 16.67
C GLU A 270 -7.73 -9.22 16.56
N ALA A 271 -7.44 -8.14 15.82
CA ALA A 271 -6.11 -7.55 15.70
C ALA A 271 -5.48 -7.18 17.06
N SER A 272 -6.28 -6.74 18.03
CA SER A 272 -5.81 -6.39 19.37
C SER A 272 -5.38 -7.61 20.20
N LYS A 273 -5.88 -8.82 19.86
CA LYS A 273 -5.50 -10.07 20.52
C LYS A 273 -4.21 -10.65 19.92
N SER A 274 -4.04 -10.59 18.60
CA SER A 274 -2.79 -11.03 17.95
C SER A 274 -1.59 -10.19 18.39
N ASP A 275 -1.76 -8.87 18.49
CA ASP A 275 -0.70 -7.96 18.96
C ASP A 275 -0.37 -8.18 20.46
N ALA A 276 -1.29 -8.76 21.25
CA ALA A 276 -1.09 -9.04 22.68
C ALA A 276 -0.50 -10.43 22.96
N GLU A 277 -0.80 -11.43 22.14
CA GLU A 277 -0.25 -12.80 22.28
C GLU A 277 1.23 -12.87 21.87
N ASP A 278 1.72 -11.96 21.02
CA ASP A 278 3.13 -11.92 20.58
C ASP A 278 4.07 -11.16 21.55
N ILE A 279 3.53 -10.67 22.67
CA ILE A 279 4.30 -10.05 23.78
C ILE A 279 4.55 -11.09 24.88
N GLU A 280 5.06 -12.27 24.54
CA GLU A 280 5.71 -13.12 25.55
C GLU A 280 7.13 -12.60 25.83
N PRO A 281 7.48 -12.25 27.09
CA PRO A 281 8.80 -11.72 27.39
C PRO A 281 9.87 -12.81 27.20
N ARG A 282 10.72 -12.63 26.19
CA ARG A 282 11.96 -13.41 26.01
C ARG A 282 12.74 -13.45 27.33
N ARG A 283 12.71 -14.62 28.00
CA ARG A 283 13.47 -14.86 29.23
C ARG A 283 14.96 -14.58 28.99
N LYS A 284 15.48 -13.55 29.66
CA LYS A 284 16.91 -13.22 29.67
C LYS A 284 17.70 -14.44 30.18
N LYS A 285 18.54 -15.03 29.34
CA LYS A 285 19.56 -16.00 29.77
C LYS A 285 20.53 -15.29 30.73
N GLN A 286 20.46 -15.64 32.02
CA GLN A 286 21.48 -15.29 33.00
C GLN A 286 22.81 -15.94 32.59
N LYS A 287 23.85 -15.11 32.37
CA LYS A 287 25.24 -15.58 32.33
C LYS A 287 25.62 -16.11 33.71
N ARG A 288 26.05 -17.37 33.77
CA ARG A 288 26.67 -17.95 34.97
C ARG A 288 28.11 -17.43 35.08
N LYS A 289 28.38 -16.86 36.26
CA LYS A 289 29.64 -16.49 36.94
C LYS A 289 30.89 -16.33 36.09
#